data_AF-A0A2R6C655-F1
#
_entry.id   AF-A0A2R6C655-F1
#
_cell.length_a   1.000
_cell.length_b   1.000
_cell.length_c   1.000
_cell.angle_alpha   90.00
_cell.angle_beta   90.00
_cell.angle_gamma   90.00
#
_symmetry.space_group_name_H-M   'P 1'
#
loop_
_entity.id
_entity.type
_entity.pdbx_description
1 polymer ?
#
loop_
_entity_poly.entity_id
_entity_poly.type
_entity_poly.pdbx_seq_one_letter_code
_entity_poly.pdbx_strand_id
1 'polypeptide(L)'
;MVLPALNREIVERAARLLFNVEWRVWYFGDNAGFWGLEAASTLTGDDSYTCFAYGLAKAWCARRTPQRKYDQTLPGLECLELARRFSDAQLV
;
A
#
# COMPACT_ATOMS: atom_id res chain seq x y z
N MET A 1 1.86 -15.22 12.36
CA MET A 1 2.01 -14.82 13.78
C MET A 1 0.64 -14.42 14.29
N VAL A 2 0.20 -14.89 15.47
CA VAL A 2 -1.13 -14.52 16.02
C VAL A 2 -0.94 -13.35 16.99
N LEU A 3 -1.59 -12.22 16.72
CA LEU A 3 -1.55 -11.05 17.60
C LEU A 3 -2.51 -11.21 18.79
N PRO A 4 -2.13 -10.78 20.01
CA PRO A 4 -3.07 -10.55 21.10
C PRO A 4 -4.18 -9.58 20.68
N ALA A 5 -5.38 -9.73 21.23
CA ALA A 5 -6.58 -8.98 20.81
C ALA A 5 -6.39 -7.45 20.84
N LEU A 6 -5.81 -6.89 21.91
CA LEU A 6 -5.53 -5.45 22.01
C LEU A 6 -4.55 -4.96 20.92
N ASN A 7 -3.55 -5.77 20.59
CA ASN A 7 -2.59 -5.44 19.53
C ASN A 7 -3.26 -5.47 18.16
N ARG A 8 -4.17 -6.43 17.93
CA ARG A 8 -4.95 -6.50 16.68
C ARG A 8 -5.83 -5.28 16.49
N GLU A 9 -6.57 -4.86 17.52
CA GLU A 9 -7.43 -3.67 17.46
C GLU A 9 -6.64 -2.41 17.12
N ILE A 10 -5.48 -2.21 17.77
CA ILE A 10 -4.62 -1.04 17.52
C ILE A 10 -4.14 -1.04 16.07
N VAL A 11 -3.68 -2.18 15.55
CA VAL A 11 -3.25 -2.32 14.15
C VAL A 11 -4.38 -1.99 13.19
N GLU A 12 -5.58 -2.55 13.41
CA GLU A 12 -6.74 -2.29 12.56
C GLU A 12 -7.14 -0.82 12.53
N ARG A 13 -7.16 -0.17 13.70
CA ARG A 13 -7.50 1.25 13.83
C ARG A 13 -6.47 2.14 13.15
N ALA A 14 -5.18 1.86 13.33
CA ALA A 14 -4.11 2.59 12.66
C ALA A 14 -4.19 2.42 11.14
N ALA A 15 -4.36 1.19 10.66
CA ALA A 15 -4.44 0.87 9.23
C ALA A 15 -5.66 1.53 8.56
N ARG A 16 -6.82 1.60 9.25
CA ARG A 16 -8.01 2.28 8.73
C ARG A 16 -7.79 3.79 8.51
N LEU A 17 -6.87 4.43 9.22
CA LEU A 17 -6.53 5.83 8.96
C LEU A 17 -5.85 6.00 7.59
N LEU A 18 -5.10 4.99 7.12
CA LEU A 18 -4.40 5.01 5.84
C LEU A 18 -5.37 5.07 4.65
N PHE A 19 -6.61 4.59 4.80
CA PHE A 19 -7.63 4.70 3.75
C PHE A 19 -8.07 6.14 3.47
N ASN A 20 -7.80 7.08 4.38
CA ASN A 20 -8.20 8.48 4.26
C ASN A 20 -7.04 9.40 3.89
N VAL A 21 -5.84 8.85 3.66
CA VAL A 21 -4.68 9.63 3.22
C VAL A 21 -4.92 10.13 1.80
N GLU A 22 -4.54 11.37 1.52
CA GLU A 22 -4.51 11.90 0.15
C GLU A 22 -3.27 11.36 -0.58
N TRP A 23 -3.38 10.15 -1.10
CA TRP A 23 -2.26 9.43 -1.73
C TRP A 23 -1.77 10.11 -3.00
N ARG A 24 -0.46 10.38 -3.05
CA ARG A 24 0.24 10.81 -4.26
C ARG A 24 0.96 9.65 -4.97
N VAL A 25 1.04 8.50 -4.30
CA VAL A 25 1.67 7.22 -4.69
C VAL A 25 3.19 7.28 -4.75
N TRP A 26 3.78 8.34 -5.31
CA TRP A 26 5.22 8.47 -5.47
C TRP A 26 5.88 9.42 -4.48
N TYR A 27 5.14 9.95 -3.50
CA TYR A 27 5.74 10.88 -2.54
C TYR A 27 6.47 10.12 -1.42
N PHE A 28 7.45 10.77 -0.78
CA PHE A 28 8.29 10.15 0.25
C PHE A 28 7.52 9.54 1.44
N GLY A 29 6.34 10.07 1.77
CA GLY A 29 5.51 9.50 2.85
C GLY A 29 4.72 8.25 2.43
N ASP A 30 4.52 8.05 1.12
CA ASP A 30 3.57 7.06 0.62
C ASP A 30 4.12 5.63 0.74
N ASN A 31 5.42 5.39 0.56
CA ASN A 31 6.00 4.05 0.74
C ASN A 31 5.77 3.51 2.17
N ALA A 32 5.90 4.38 3.19
CA ALA A 32 5.63 3.99 4.57
C ALA A 32 4.16 3.60 4.76
N GLY A 33 3.26 4.26 4.04
CA GLY A 33 1.85 3.90 4.01
C GLY A 33 1.61 2.54 3.33
N PHE A 34 2.26 2.26 2.20
CA PHE A 34 2.20 0.94 1.54
C PHE A 34 2.69 -0.19 2.47
N TRP A 35 3.84 -0.01 3.12
CA TRP A 35 4.35 -0.95 4.11
C TRP A 35 3.40 -1.12 5.29
N GLY A 36 2.77 -0.03 5.75
CA GLY A 36 1.75 -0.08 6.81
C GLY A 36 0.54 -0.94 6.43
N LEU A 37 0.04 -0.80 5.20
CA LEU A 37 -1.09 -1.59 4.69
C LEU A 37 -0.73 -3.08 4.53
N GLU A 38 0.47 -3.38 4.01
CA GLU A 38 0.98 -4.74 3.90
C GLU A 38 1.18 -5.39 5.28
N ALA A 39 1.81 -4.67 6.21
CA ALA A 39 1.99 -5.12 7.58
C ALA A 39 0.65 -5.37 8.28
N ALA A 40 -0.34 -4.49 8.09
CA ALA A 40 -1.68 -4.68 8.62
C ALA A 40 -2.32 -5.97 8.10
N SER A 41 -2.21 -6.27 6.80
CA SER A 41 -2.73 -7.52 6.24
C SER A 41 -2.04 -8.73 6.84
N THR A 42 -0.71 -8.70 6.94
CA THR A 42 0.08 -9.79 7.51
C THR A 42 -0.25 -10.05 8.99
N LEU A 43 -0.40 -8.99 9.77
CA LEU A 43 -0.60 -9.05 11.21
C LEU A 43 -2.03 -9.40 11.61
N THR A 44 -3.01 -8.95 10.84
CA THR A 44 -4.42 -9.24 11.09
C THR A 44 -4.88 -10.50 10.37
N GLY A 45 -4.31 -10.83 9.22
CA GLY A 45 -4.83 -11.84 8.30
C GLY A 45 -5.99 -11.32 7.42
N ASP A 46 -6.25 -10.01 7.43
CA ASP A 46 -7.24 -9.37 6.55
C ASP A 46 -6.54 -8.76 5.33
N ASP A 47 -6.70 -9.40 4.17
CA ASP A 47 -6.08 -8.95 2.93
C ASP A 47 -6.69 -7.67 2.33
N SER A 48 -7.76 -7.11 2.92
CA SER A 48 -8.38 -5.87 2.43
C SER A 48 -7.41 -4.69 2.38
N TYR A 49 -6.44 -4.61 3.31
CA TYR A 49 -5.44 -3.53 3.31
C TYR A 49 -4.45 -3.67 2.14
N THR A 50 -3.97 -4.88 1.84
CA THR A 50 -3.14 -5.12 0.64
C THR A 50 -3.96 -4.92 -0.64
N CYS A 51 -5.23 -5.34 -0.68
CA CYS A 51 -6.10 -5.10 -1.83
C CYS A 51 -6.33 -3.59 -2.07
N PHE A 52 -6.42 -2.79 -1.00
CA PHE A 52 -6.49 -1.33 -1.12
C PHE A 52 -5.20 -0.75 -1.72
N ALA A 53 -4.03 -1.19 -1.23
CA ALA A 53 -2.73 -0.81 -1.79
C ALA A 53 -2.61 -1.16 -3.29
N TYR A 54 -3.05 -2.36 -3.66
CA TYR A 54 -3.12 -2.80 -5.05
C TYR A 54 -4.02 -1.88 -5.90
N GLY A 55 -5.21 -1.54 -5.39
CA GLY A 55 -6.13 -0.60 -6.05
C GLY A 55 -5.51 0.79 -6.25
N LEU A 56 -4.79 1.32 -5.26
CA LEU A 56 -4.07 2.59 -5.37
C LEU A 56 -3.04 2.56 -6.50
N ALA A 57 -2.21 1.51 -6.55
CA ALA A 57 -1.20 1.33 -7.58
C ALA A 57 -1.84 1.28 -8.98
N LYS A 58 -2.90 0.47 -9.15
CA LYS A 58 -3.67 0.39 -10.41
C LYS A 58 -4.24 1.73 -10.85
N ALA A 59 -4.87 2.45 -9.92
CA ALA A 59 -5.47 3.76 -10.19
C ALA A 59 -4.41 4.81 -10.59
N TRP A 60 -3.19 4.70 -10.06
CA TRP A 60 -2.09 5.54 -10.51
C TRP A 60 -1.56 5.11 -11.89
N CYS A 61 -1.29 3.83 -12.11
CA CYS A 61 -0.80 3.31 -13.39
C CYS A 61 -1.74 3.67 -14.56
N ALA A 62 -3.05 3.72 -14.33
CA ALA A 62 -4.02 4.15 -15.33
C ALA A 62 -3.89 5.63 -15.74
N ARG A 63 -3.35 6.49 -14.87
CA ARG A 63 -3.22 7.94 -15.11
C ARG A 63 -1.94 8.32 -15.86
N ARG A 64 -0.89 7.46 -15.84
CA ARG A 64 0.41 7.63 -16.53
C ARG A 64 0.91 9.08 -16.57
N THR A 65 0.85 9.80 -15.46
CA THR A 65 1.28 11.20 -15.41
C THR A 65 2.81 11.29 -15.47
N PRO A 66 3.38 12.35 -16.06
CA PRO A 66 4.82 12.59 -16.00
C PRO A 66 5.32 12.65 -14.55
N GLN A 67 6.56 12.23 -14.35
CA GLN A 67 7.28 12.34 -13.08
C GLN A 67 7.25 13.79 -12.58
N ARG A 68 6.92 13.98 -11.31
CA ARG A 68 6.91 15.29 -10.63
C ARG A 68 8.20 15.47 -9.84
N LYS A 69 8.53 16.73 -9.52
CA LYS A 69 9.77 17.14 -8.83
C LYS A 69 10.09 16.35 -7.55
N TYR A 70 9.07 15.88 -6.84
CA TYR A 70 9.21 15.18 -5.56
C TYR A 70 8.78 13.71 -5.60
N ASP A 71 8.59 13.17 -6.80
CA ASP A 71 8.38 11.74 -6.95
C ASP A 71 9.67 11.01 -6.58
N GLN A 72 9.51 9.94 -5.80
CA GLN A 72 10.55 9.03 -5.36
C GLN A 72 10.32 7.70 -6.08
N THR A 73 11.36 6.89 -6.25
CA THR A 73 11.23 5.57 -6.90
C THR A 73 10.94 4.43 -5.93
N LEU A 74 11.01 4.67 -4.62
CA LEU A 74 10.87 3.64 -3.60
C LEU A 74 9.51 2.91 -3.65
N PRO A 75 8.36 3.59 -3.84
CA PRO A 75 7.06 2.93 -4.08
C PRO A 75 7.04 1.98 -5.30
N GLY A 76 8.05 2.04 -6.17
CA GLY A 76 8.22 1.13 -7.29
C GLY A 76 8.54 -0.30 -6.84
N LEU A 77 9.25 -0.47 -5.72
CA LEU A 77 9.45 -1.79 -5.11
C LEU A 77 8.11 -2.41 -4.70
N GLU A 78 7.21 -1.56 -4.19
CA GLU A 78 5.90 -1.99 -3.71
C GLU A 78 5.01 -2.36 -4.91
N CYS A 79 5.13 -1.62 -6.01
CA CYS A 79 4.47 -1.98 -7.28
C CYS A 79 4.96 -3.33 -7.81
N LEU A 80 6.27 -3.62 -7.76
CA LEU A 80 6.83 -4.91 -8.17
C LEU A 80 6.30 -6.06 -7.31
N GLU A 81 6.24 -5.86 -5.99
CA GLU A 81 5.74 -6.89 -5.07
C GLU A 81 4.24 -7.13 -5.26
N LEU A 82 3.44 -6.08 -5.45
CA LEU A 82 2.03 -6.18 -5.80
C LEU A 82 1.83 -6.85 -7.17
N ALA A 83 2.63 -6.49 -8.18
CA ALA A 83 2.61 -7.14 -9.49
C ALA A 83 2.83 -8.64 -9.37
N ARG A 84 3.82 -9.05 -8.56
CA ARG A 84 4.12 -10.46 -8.29
C ARG A 84 2.98 -11.14 -7.53
N ARG A 85 2.47 -10.54 -6.46
CA ARG A 85 1.41 -11.11 -5.61
C ARG A 85 0.10 -11.30 -6.35
N PHE A 86 -0.29 -10.34 -7.19
CA PHE A 86 -1.54 -10.37 -7.95
C PHE A 86 -1.38 -10.89 -9.39
N SER A 87 -0.17 -11.29 -9.80
CA SER A 87 0.16 -11.69 -11.18
C SER A 87 -0.25 -10.63 -12.22
N ASP A 88 -0.02 -9.35 -11.91
CA ASP A 88 -0.39 -8.22 -12.76
C ASP A 88 0.83 -7.45 -13.27
N ALA A 89 1.22 -7.75 -14.51
CA ALA A 89 2.34 -7.09 -15.18
C ALA A 89 2.09 -5.61 -15.53
N GLN A 90 0.85 -5.10 -15.42
CA GLN A 90 0.55 -3.69 -15.73
C GLN A 90 1.06 -2.71 -14.65
N LEU A 91 1.47 -3.22 -13.49
CA LEU A 91 2.07 -2.43 -12.42
C LEU A 91 3.58 -2.21 -12.61
N VAL A 92 4.18 -2.77 -13.67
CA VAL A 92 5.62 -2.71 -13.96
C VAL A 92 5.87 -2.03 -15.30
#